data_AF-A0A4D8RXS3-F1
#
_entry.id   AF-A0A4D8RXS3-F1
#
_cell.length_a   1.000
_cell.length_b   1.000
_cell.length_c   1.000
_cell.angle_alpha   90.00
_cell.angle_beta   90.00
_cell.angle_gamma   90.00
#
_symmetry.space_group_name_H-M   'P 1'
#
loop_
_entity.id
_entity.type
_entity.pdbx_description
1 polymer ?
#
loop_
_entity_poly.entity_id
_entity_poly.type
_entity_poly.pdbx_seq_one_letter_code
_entity_poly.pdbx_strand_id
1 'polypeptide(L)'
;MCDYRIFNTDRPVKKSEKIIMLSRENFNKLGTENYIKVLSTDRRDSLGLSKSYYYYILEDLKRMGLIEDNAITFKAVIPFIPRQSSLDIDTGVLYTSNNHLIFIDMGSSKYECATCPVYAECVYGIRRVASEMRIKVGNVDNEEARNLRMPSQLWNKLVKGIFAKTVVRLEVIPMTAKM
;
A
#
# COMPACT_ATOMS: atom_id res chain seq x y z
N MET A 1 12.23 -10.11 -2.95
CA MET A 1 11.15 -11.01 -3.44
C MET A 1 9.87 -10.25 -3.31
N CYS A 2 8.89 -10.41 -4.20
CA CYS A 2 7.80 -9.43 -4.26
C CYS A 2 6.45 -10.10 -4.50
N ASP A 3 5.45 -9.70 -3.70
CA ASP A 3 4.04 -10.05 -3.87
C ASP A 3 3.35 -8.89 -4.56
N TYR A 4 2.99 -9.08 -5.83
CA TYR A 4 2.24 -8.11 -6.63
C TYR A 4 0.85 -8.65 -6.94
N ARG A 5 -0.18 -7.90 -6.57
CA ARG A 5 -1.57 -8.26 -6.84
C ARG A 5 -2.39 -7.03 -7.22
N ILE A 6 -3.30 -7.22 -8.18
CA ILE A 6 -4.30 -6.23 -8.57
C ILE A 6 -5.67 -6.80 -8.23
N PHE A 7 -6.48 -6.02 -7.52
CA PHE A 7 -7.85 -6.37 -7.18
C PHE A 7 -8.79 -5.34 -7.78
N ASN A 8 -9.92 -5.78 -8.33
CA ASN A 8 -11.00 -4.87 -8.69
C ASN A 8 -11.70 -4.40 -7.40
N THR A 9 -12.15 -3.15 -7.38
CA THR A 9 -12.94 -2.57 -6.30
C THR A 9 -14.17 -1.89 -6.88
N ASP A 10 -15.33 -2.22 -6.35
CA ASP A 10 -16.58 -1.49 -6.59
C ASP A 10 -16.93 -0.56 -5.42
N ARG A 11 -16.22 -0.68 -4.29
CA ARG A 11 -16.31 0.28 -3.19
C ARG A 11 -15.87 1.66 -3.66
N PRO A 12 -16.64 2.74 -3.37
CA PRO A 12 -16.28 4.09 -3.73
C PRO A 12 -14.93 4.52 -3.12
N VAL A 13 -14.16 5.32 -3.86
CA VAL A 13 -12.90 5.92 -3.38
C VAL A 13 -13.11 7.42 -3.21
N LYS A 14 -12.93 7.94 -1.99
CA LYS A 14 -12.96 9.39 -1.73
C LYS A 14 -11.85 10.05 -2.55
N LYS A 15 -12.16 11.18 -3.21
CA LYS A 15 -11.15 11.98 -3.94
C LYS A 15 -10.18 12.61 -2.94
N SER A 16 -9.12 11.89 -2.61
CA SER A 16 -8.19 12.19 -1.53
C SER A 16 -6.79 11.80 -1.95
N GLU A 17 -5.80 12.64 -1.63
CA GLU A 17 -4.37 12.33 -1.77
C GLU A 17 -3.79 11.76 -0.46
N LYS A 18 -4.65 11.34 0.48
CA LYS A 18 -4.25 10.88 1.81
C LYS A 18 -3.35 9.65 1.72
N ILE A 19 -2.16 9.77 2.29
CA ILE A 19 -1.24 8.65 2.49
C ILE A 19 -1.41 8.18 3.94
N ILE A 20 -1.69 6.89 4.13
CA ILE A 20 -1.84 6.29 5.46
C ILE A 20 -0.60 5.45 5.76
N MET A 21 -0.06 5.60 6.96
CA MET A 21 1.03 4.75 7.44
C MET A 21 0.48 3.73 8.43
N LEU A 22 0.79 2.45 8.24
CA LEU A 22 0.38 1.36 9.13
C LEU A 22 1.60 0.60 9.65
N SER A 23 1.49 0.00 10.83
CA SER A 23 2.50 -0.97 11.27
C SER A 23 2.58 -2.13 10.25
N ARG A 24 3.77 -2.72 10.12
CA ARG A 24 3.99 -3.91 9.27
C ARG A 24 2.98 -5.02 9.54
N GLU A 25 2.63 -5.25 10.80
CA GLU A 25 1.61 -6.23 11.21
C GLU A 25 0.23 -5.92 10.60
N ASN A 26 -0.25 -4.68 10.74
CA ASN A 26 -1.54 -4.28 10.19
C ASN A 26 -1.53 -4.29 8.65
N PHE A 27 -0.40 -3.93 8.02
CA PHE A 27 -0.26 -4.02 6.58
C PHE A 27 -0.34 -5.47 6.08
N ASN A 28 0.28 -6.42 6.78
CA ASN A 28 0.22 -7.84 6.42
C ASN A 28 -1.22 -8.38 6.41
N LYS A 29 -2.11 -7.89 7.28
CA LYS A 29 -3.54 -8.23 7.25
C LYS A 29 -4.17 -7.86 5.90
N LEU A 30 -3.82 -6.72 5.32
CA LEU A 30 -4.32 -6.26 4.01
C LEU A 30 -3.87 -7.17 2.86
N GLY A 31 -2.78 -7.91 3.05
CA GLY A 31 -2.32 -8.94 2.13
C GLY A 31 -3.17 -10.22 2.15
N THR A 32 -4.09 -10.39 3.11
CA THR A 32 -4.96 -11.57 3.19
C THR A 32 -6.21 -11.43 2.32
N GLU A 33 -6.72 -12.57 1.84
CA GLU A 33 -7.88 -12.61 0.94
C GLU A 33 -9.14 -12.00 1.55
N ASN A 34 -9.40 -12.24 2.84
CA ASN A 34 -10.62 -11.74 3.49
C ASN A 34 -10.57 -10.23 3.71
N TYR A 35 -9.42 -9.68 4.11
CA TYR A 35 -9.29 -8.22 4.29
C TYR A 35 -9.44 -7.49 2.96
N ILE A 36 -8.80 -7.97 1.89
CA ILE A 36 -8.90 -7.30 0.60
C ILE A 36 -10.31 -7.40 -0.01
N LYS A 37 -11.02 -8.51 0.22
CA LYS A 37 -12.44 -8.66 -0.15
C LYS A 37 -13.33 -7.64 0.55
N VAL A 38 -13.21 -7.50 1.87
CA VAL A 38 -14.02 -6.52 2.63
C VAL A 38 -13.64 -5.07 2.27
N LEU A 39 -12.35 -4.82 1.97
CA LEU A 39 -11.90 -3.51 1.53
C LEU A 39 -12.42 -3.14 0.13
N SER A 40 -12.47 -4.10 -0.80
CA SER A 40 -12.82 -3.85 -2.21
C SER A 40 -14.31 -3.72 -2.48
N THR A 41 -15.19 -4.24 -1.61
CA THR A 41 -16.64 -4.16 -1.80
C THR A 41 -17.41 -4.05 -0.49
N ASP A 42 -18.58 -3.41 -0.53
CA ASP A 42 -19.56 -3.40 0.56
C ASP A 42 -20.64 -4.49 0.40
N ARG A 43 -20.63 -5.23 -0.71
CA ARG A 43 -21.56 -6.32 -1.02
C ARG A 43 -21.22 -7.57 -0.22
N ARG A 44 -21.48 -7.54 1.09
CA ARG A 44 -21.23 -8.64 2.05
C ARG A 44 -21.63 -10.01 1.49
N ASP A 45 -22.80 -10.10 0.88
CA ASP A 45 -23.40 -11.38 0.46
C ASP A 45 -22.61 -12.07 -0.65
N SER A 46 -21.82 -11.32 -1.43
CA SER A 46 -20.92 -11.87 -2.45
C SER A 46 -19.60 -12.42 -1.90
N LEU A 47 -19.29 -12.20 -0.62
CA LEU A 47 -17.96 -12.51 -0.05
C LEU A 47 -17.86 -13.90 0.56
N GLY A 48 -18.98 -14.60 0.79
CA GLY A 48 -18.99 -15.90 1.46
C GLY A 48 -18.52 -15.85 2.92
N LEU A 49 -18.51 -14.68 3.54
CA LEU A 49 -18.09 -14.48 4.94
C LEU A 49 -19.30 -14.51 5.88
N SER A 50 -19.09 -15.00 7.11
CA SER A 50 -20.09 -14.86 8.16
C SER A 50 -20.32 -13.38 8.48
N LYS A 51 -21.55 -13.03 8.91
CA LYS A 51 -21.91 -11.65 9.27
C LYS A 51 -20.93 -11.06 10.29
N SER A 52 -20.69 -11.78 11.38
CA SER A 52 -19.81 -11.32 12.47
C SER A 52 -18.38 -11.11 11.99
N TYR A 53 -17.87 -11.98 11.11
CA TYR A 53 -16.50 -11.86 10.62
C TYR A 53 -16.33 -10.72 9.61
N TYR A 54 -17.31 -10.50 8.73
CA TYR A 54 -17.34 -9.31 7.86
C TYR A 54 -17.26 -8.01 8.68
N TYR A 55 -18.13 -7.86 9.69
CA TYR A 55 -18.14 -6.65 10.51
C TYR A 55 -16.88 -6.52 11.36
N TYR A 56 -16.31 -7.62 11.86
CA TYR A 56 -15.02 -7.59 12.54
C TYR A 56 -13.92 -6.98 11.66
N ILE A 57 -13.79 -7.44 10.40
CA ILE A 57 -12.80 -6.90 9.46
C ILE A 57 -13.12 -5.45 9.10
N LEU A 58 -14.40 -5.14 8.81
CA LEU A 58 -14.81 -3.78 8.44
C LEU A 58 -14.49 -2.77 9.54
N GLU A 59 -14.75 -3.11 10.80
CA GLU A 59 -14.41 -2.24 11.93
C GLU A 59 -12.89 -2.11 12.12
N ASP A 60 -12.09 -3.15 11.87
CA ASP A 60 -10.63 -3.03 11.88
C ASP A 60 -10.15 -2.08 10.75
N LEU A 61 -10.70 -2.20 9.54
CA LEU A 61 -10.40 -1.31 8.41
C LEU A 61 -10.78 0.15 8.69
N LYS A 62 -11.93 0.39 9.33
CA LYS A 62 -12.34 1.74 9.79
C LYS A 62 -11.40 2.29 10.85
N ARG A 63 -11.01 1.48 11.82
CA ARG A 63 -10.05 1.85 12.87
C ARG A 63 -8.67 2.21 12.31
N MET A 64 -8.23 1.50 11.28
CA MET A 64 -7.01 1.84 10.52
C MET A 64 -7.18 3.10 9.65
N GLY A 65 -8.36 3.70 9.62
CA GLY A 65 -8.68 4.88 8.85
C GLY A 65 -8.78 4.63 7.35
N LEU A 66 -8.85 3.37 6.89
CA LEU A 66 -8.86 2.98 5.48
C LEU A 66 -10.25 3.13 4.84
N ILE A 67 -11.29 3.00 5.66
CA ILE A 67 -12.70 3.15 5.26
C ILE A 67 -13.38 4.19 6.16
N GLU A 68 -14.16 5.09 5.55
CA GLU A 68 -15.01 6.07 6.21
C GLU A 68 -16.25 6.29 5.33
N ASP A 69 -17.44 6.34 5.94
CA ASP A 69 -18.72 6.44 5.21
C ASP A 69 -18.87 5.37 4.10
N ASN A 70 -18.38 4.16 4.37
CA ASN A 70 -18.28 3.05 3.42
C ASN A 70 -17.41 3.31 2.18
N ALA A 71 -16.68 4.41 2.10
CA ALA A 71 -15.74 4.71 1.02
C ALA A 71 -14.28 4.51 1.46
N ILE A 72 -13.43 4.09 0.52
CA ILE A 72 -11.98 4.04 0.70
C ILE A 72 -11.44 5.47 0.79
N THR A 73 -10.62 5.77 1.79
CA THR A 73 -10.23 7.15 2.13
C THR A 73 -8.80 7.53 1.72
N PHE A 74 -8.02 6.54 1.25
CA PHE A 74 -6.59 6.69 1.02
C PHE A 74 -6.24 6.63 -0.47
N LYS A 75 -5.14 7.30 -0.81
CA LYS A 75 -4.45 7.14 -2.08
C LYS A 75 -3.40 6.04 -2.02
N ALA A 76 -2.62 6.02 -0.94
CA ALA A 76 -1.67 4.94 -0.67
C ALA A 76 -1.63 4.58 0.82
N VAL A 77 -1.31 3.32 1.10
CA VAL A 77 -0.96 2.81 2.43
C VAL A 77 0.49 2.33 2.40
N ILE A 78 1.30 2.77 3.34
CA ILE A 78 2.72 2.42 3.43
C ILE A 78 3.02 1.80 4.81
N PRO A 79 3.61 0.60 4.89
CA PRO A 79 4.00 -0.02 6.14
C PRO A 79 5.22 0.67 6.76
N PHE A 80 5.28 0.68 8.08
CA PHE A 80 6.45 1.07 8.86
C PHE A 80 6.79 0.04 9.94
N ILE A 81 8.06 0.02 10.34
CA ILE A 81 8.58 -0.75 11.47
C ILE A 81 9.06 0.24 12.54
N PRO A 82 8.44 0.26 13.73
CA PRO A 82 8.93 1.08 14.84
C PRO A 82 10.26 0.53 15.36
N ARG A 83 11.20 1.45 15.58
CA ARG A 83 12.47 1.21 16.27
C ARG A 83 12.51 2.06 17.54
N GLN A 84 13.53 1.84 18.38
CA GLN A 84 13.67 2.54 19.64
C GLN A 84 13.72 4.08 19.49
N SER A 85 14.30 4.59 18.40
CA SER A 85 14.46 6.03 18.15
C SER A 85 14.10 6.47 16.73
N SER A 86 13.54 5.57 15.91
CA SER A 86 13.20 5.85 14.52
C SER A 86 11.97 5.07 14.05
N LEU A 87 11.44 5.46 12.89
CA LEU A 87 10.46 4.69 12.13
C LEU A 87 11.11 4.31 10.80
N ASP A 88 11.29 3.01 10.57
CA ASP A 88 11.76 2.52 9.29
C ASP A 88 10.57 2.37 8.35
N ILE A 89 10.63 2.99 7.17
CA ILE A 89 9.64 2.75 6.12
C ILE A 89 9.92 1.40 5.49
N ASP A 90 8.94 0.51 5.55
CA ASP A 90 9.07 -0.83 4.99
C ASP A 90 8.70 -0.84 3.50
N THR A 91 8.90 -1.98 2.85
CA THR A 91 8.96 -2.16 1.41
C THR A 91 7.65 -2.65 0.81
N GLY A 92 6.53 -2.04 1.20
CA GLY A 92 5.20 -2.38 0.68
C GLY A 92 4.32 -1.17 0.39
N VAL A 93 3.37 -1.30 -0.53
CA VAL A 93 2.33 -0.31 -0.78
C VAL A 93 1.01 -0.98 -1.11
N LEU A 94 -0.08 -0.43 -0.59
CA LEU A 94 -1.42 -0.63 -1.13
C LEU A 94 -1.88 0.69 -1.74
N TYR A 95 -2.26 0.69 -3.02
CA TYR A 95 -2.55 1.92 -3.76
C TYR A 95 -3.91 1.85 -4.48
N THR A 96 -4.65 2.96 -4.47
CA THR A 96 -5.92 3.08 -5.21
C THR A 96 -5.67 3.65 -6.61
N SER A 97 -6.07 2.89 -7.64
CA SER A 97 -5.93 3.24 -9.07
C SER A 97 -7.25 3.04 -9.81
N ASN A 98 -8.01 4.12 -9.99
CA ASN A 98 -9.38 4.06 -10.52
C ASN A 98 -10.22 3.03 -9.72
N ASN A 99 -10.70 1.98 -10.38
CA ASN A 99 -11.47 0.89 -9.78
C ASN A 99 -10.58 -0.30 -9.38
N HIS A 100 -9.29 -0.07 -9.11
CA HIS A 100 -8.37 -1.11 -8.70
C HIS A 100 -7.67 -0.77 -7.40
N LEU A 101 -7.37 -1.82 -6.63
CA LEU A 101 -6.42 -1.82 -5.53
C LEU A 101 -5.16 -2.55 -5.99
N ILE A 102 -4.02 -1.87 -5.93
CA ILE A 102 -2.72 -2.42 -6.29
C ILE A 102 -1.95 -2.69 -4.99
N PHE A 103 -1.73 -3.95 -4.68
CA PHE A 103 -0.93 -4.38 -3.54
C PHE A 103 0.45 -4.80 -4.03
N ILE A 104 1.50 -4.25 -3.41
CA ILE A 104 2.89 -4.59 -3.67
C ILE A 104 3.57 -4.79 -2.31
N ASP A 105 4.20 -5.93 -2.08
CA ASP A 105 5.01 -6.16 -0.89
C ASP A 105 6.32 -6.86 -1.23
N MET A 106 7.42 -6.11 -1.18
CA MET A 106 8.76 -6.61 -1.48
C MET A 106 9.47 -7.25 -0.27
N GLY A 107 8.85 -7.20 0.91
CA GLY A 107 9.32 -7.92 2.10
C GLY A 107 8.63 -9.27 2.29
N SER A 108 7.71 -9.64 1.39
CA SER A 108 6.99 -10.91 1.45
C SER A 108 7.90 -12.09 1.14
N SER A 109 7.88 -13.11 2.02
CA SER A 109 8.53 -14.41 1.84
C SER A 109 7.66 -15.42 1.08
N LYS A 110 6.43 -15.05 0.69
CA LYS A 110 5.44 -15.96 0.10
C LYS A 110 5.91 -16.67 -1.18
N TYR A 111 6.87 -16.09 -1.91
CA TYR A 111 7.33 -16.58 -3.20
C TYR A 111 8.83 -16.96 -3.23
N GLU A 112 9.45 -17.31 -2.10
CA GLU A 112 10.85 -17.77 -2.00
C GLU A 112 11.19 -18.92 -2.97
N CYS A 113 11.63 -18.59 -4.18
CA CYS A 113 12.02 -19.54 -5.22
C CYS A 113 13.23 -19.06 -6.03
N ALA A 114 14.08 -20.02 -6.44
CA ALA A 114 15.37 -19.79 -7.09
C ALA A 114 15.30 -19.29 -8.55
N THR A 115 14.11 -19.26 -9.18
CA THR A 115 13.94 -18.93 -10.61
C THR A 115 12.66 -18.12 -10.92
N CYS A 116 12.23 -17.24 -10.01
CA CYS A 116 10.89 -16.66 -10.07
C CYS A 116 10.68 -15.51 -11.10
N PRO A 117 9.64 -15.57 -11.97
CA PRO A 117 9.27 -14.52 -12.95
C PRO A 117 8.56 -13.28 -12.36
N VAL A 118 8.41 -13.17 -11.03
CA VAL A 118 7.65 -12.10 -10.33
C VAL A 118 8.41 -10.76 -10.25
N TYR A 119 9.65 -10.70 -10.76
CA TYR A 119 10.45 -9.47 -10.76
C TYR A 119 9.89 -8.39 -11.70
N ALA A 120 9.46 -8.81 -12.90
CA ALA A 120 8.95 -7.92 -13.92
C ALA A 120 7.61 -7.28 -13.51
N GLU A 121 6.74 -8.04 -12.86
CA GLU A 121 5.44 -7.58 -12.38
C GLU A 121 5.56 -6.49 -11.31
N CYS A 122 6.53 -6.63 -10.40
CA CYS A 122 6.77 -5.61 -9.39
C CYS A 122 7.39 -4.33 -9.96
N VAL A 123 8.32 -4.47 -10.92
CA VAL A 123 8.83 -3.30 -11.67
C VAL A 123 7.67 -2.59 -12.38
N TYR A 124 6.79 -3.34 -13.03
CA TYR A 124 5.60 -2.81 -13.68
C TYR A 124 4.67 -2.11 -12.68
N GLY A 125 4.35 -2.76 -11.56
CA GLY A 125 3.50 -2.21 -10.50
C GLY A 125 4.05 -0.90 -9.93
N ILE A 126 5.34 -0.87 -9.57
CA ILE A 126 6.00 0.33 -9.05
C ILE A 126 5.97 1.45 -10.09
N ARG A 127 6.29 1.15 -11.35
CA ARG A 127 6.25 2.15 -12.44
C ARG A 127 4.85 2.68 -12.69
N ARG A 128 3.82 1.83 -12.59
CA ARG A 128 2.42 2.24 -12.72
C ARG A 128 2.03 3.22 -11.62
N VAL A 129 2.29 2.87 -10.35
CA VAL A 129 2.04 3.78 -9.21
C VAL A 129 2.81 5.09 -9.38
N ALA A 130 4.09 5.02 -9.75
CA ALA A 130 4.91 6.21 -9.98
C ALA A 130 4.35 7.10 -11.09
N SER A 131 3.93 6.52 -12.22
CA SER A 131 3.33 7.24 -13.35
C SER A 131 2.04 7.95 -12.95
N GLU A 132 1.12 7.24 -12.29
CA GLU A 132 -0.15 7.79 -11.81
C GLU A 132 0.05 8.91 -10.79
N MET A 133 1.05 8.75 -9.92
CA MET A 133 1.44 9.80 -8.97
C MET A 133 2.34 10.87 -9.57
N ARG A 134 2.70 10.81 -10.86
CA ARG A 134 3.65 11.72 -11.53
C ARG A 134 4.99 11.84 -10.79
N ILE A 135 5.55 10.72 -10.36
CA ILE A 135 6.85 10.59 -9.69
C ILE A 135 7.86 10.02 -10.69
N LYS A 136 9.00 10.70 -10.85
CA LYS A 136 10.08 10.22 -11.73
C LYS A 136 10.89 9.14 -11.01
N VAL A 137 10.70 7.88 -11.39
CA VAL A 137 11.52 6.75 -10.91
C VAL A 137 12.71 6.42 -11.85
N GLY A 138 12.73 7.04 -13.05
CA GLY A 138 13.78 6.88 -14.07
C GLY A 138 13.74 5.54 -14.81
N ASN A 139 14.40 5.47 -15.96
CA ASN A 139 14.83 4.18 -16.51
C ASN A 139 16.07 3.73 -15.75
N VAL A 140 16.25 2.43 -15.61
CA VAL A 140 17.53 1.89 -15.17
C VAL A 140 18.10 1.19 -16.39
N ASP A 141 18.57 2.03 -17.30
CA ASP A 141 19.26 1.61 -18.51
C ASP A 141 20.73 1.53 -18.12
N ASN A 142 21.17 0.35 -17.71
CA ASN A 142 22.57 -0.10 -17.69
C ASN A 142 22.54 -1.63 -17.62
N GLU A 143 23.50 -2.33 -18.23
CA GLU A 143 23.64 -3.79 -18.16
C GLU A 143 23.67 -4.32 -16.70
N GLU A 144 24.01 -3.45 -15.75
CA GLU A 144 23.92 -3.64 -14.30
C GLU A 144 22.48 -3.89 -13.77
N ALA A 145 21.43 -3.37 -14.42
CA ALA A 145 20.03 -3.47 -13.96
C ALA A 145 19.50 -4.92 -13.94
N ARG A 146 20.08 -5.81 -14.76
CA ARG A 146 19.75 -7.25 -14.74
C ARG A 146 20.42 -7.98 -13.57
N ASN A 147 21.51 -7.42 -13.01
CA ASN A 147 22.27 -7.99 -11.89
C ASN A 147 22.00 -7.30 -10.53
N LEU A 148 21.33 -6.15 -10.49
CA LEU A 148 21.20 -5.30 -9.29
C LEU A 148 19.75 -4.97 -8.93
N ARG A 149 19.22 -5.57 -7.86
CA ARG A 149 18.14 -5.08 -6.94
C ARG A 149 17.18 -3.98 -7.46
N MET A 150 16.66 -4.10 -8.68
CA MET A 150 15.92 -3.05 -9.37
C MET A 150 14.63 -2.65 -8.66
N PRO A 151 13.76 -3.59 -8.24
CA PRO A 151 12.56 -3.26 -7.49
C PRO A 151 12.88 -2.42 -6.26
N SER A 152 13.94 -2.75 -5.52
CA SER A 152 14.35 -2.00 -4.33
C SER A 152 14.78 -0.57 -4.65
N GLN A 153 15.52 -0.36 -5.76
CA GLN A 153 15.91 0.98 -6.20
C GLN A 153 14.71 1.81 -6.65
N LEU A 154 13.82 1.22 -7.46
CA LEU A 154 12.60 1.88 -7.94
C LEU A 154 11.66 2.19 -6.78
N TRP A 155 11.53 1.29 -5.82
CA TRP A 155 10.78 1.48 -4.58
C TRP A 155 11.30 2.66 -3.77
N ASN A 156 12.62 2.71 -3.52
CA ASN A 156 13.22 3.80 -2.76
C ASN A 156 12.95 5.15 -3.42
N LYS A 157 13.00 5.22 -4.76
CA LYS A 157 12.63 6.43 -5.51
C LYS A 157 11.14 6.75 -5.40
N LEU A 158 10.27 5.74 -5.52
CA LEU A 158 8.82 5.90 -5.38
C LEU A 158 8.48 6.47 -3.99
N VAL A 159 8.91 5.81 -2.92
CA VAL A 159 8.64 6.22 -1.54
C VAL A 159 9.17 7.62 -1.25
N LYS A 160 10.43 7.91 -1.61
CA LYS A 160 10.99 9.26 -1.49
C LYS A 160 10.14 10.29 -2.23
N GLY A 161 9.65 9.96 -3.43
CA GLY A 161 8.76 10.81 -4.20
C GLY A 161 7.39 11.02 -3.54
N ILE A 162 6.79 9.96 -2.97
CA ILE A 162 5.52 10.04 -2.24
C ILE A 162 5.68 10.97 -1.04
N PHE A 163 6.71 10.76 -0.23
CA PHE A 163 6.99 11.62 0.91
C PHE A 163 7.31 13.04 0.47
N ALA A 164 8.14 13.27 -0.55
CA ALA A 164 8.43 14.63 -1.02
C ALA A 164 7.18 15.39 -1.48
N LYS A 165 6.18 14.72 -2.07
CA LYS A 165 4.91 15.34 -2.45
C LYS A 165 3.96 15.59 -1.29
N THR A 166 4.06 14.78 -0.24
CA THR A 166 3.09 14.76 0.87
C THR A 166 3.59 15.53 2.09
N VAL A 167 4.89 15.45 2.41
CA VAL A 167 5.55 16.09 3.56
C VAL A 167 5.54 17.61 3.44
N VAL A 168 5.56 18.16 2.23
CA VAL A 168 5.40 19.61 1.99
C VAL A 168 4.01 20.13 2.46
N ARG A 169 3.08 19.24 2.81
CA ARG A 169 1.75 19.56 3.34
C ARG A 169 1.54 19.11 4.80
N LEU A 170 2.61 18.91 5.57
CA LEU A 170 2.48 18.66 7.01
C LEU A 170 2.05 19.95 7.73
N GLU A 171 0.76 20.09 8.00
CA GLU A 171 0.29 21.04 9.00
C GLU A 171 0.58 20.44 10.39
N VAL A 172 1.44 21.13 11.15
CA VAL A 172 1.69 20.79 12.56
C VAL A 172 0.42 21.12 13.33
N ILE A 173 -0.28 20.10 13.83
CA ILE A 173 -1.36 20.29 14.79
C ILE A 173 -0.69 20.66 16.12
N PRO A 174 -0.85 21.90 16.63
CA PRO A 174 -0.23 22.27 17.89
C PRO A 174 -0.85 21.43 19.01
N MET A 175 -0.03 20.74 19.78
CA MET A 175 -0.50 20.16 21.04
C MET A 175 -0.68 21.30 22.04
N THR A 176 -1.91 21.73 22.29
CA THR A 176 -2.21 22.55 23.47
C THR A 176 -1.99 21.68 24.70
N ALA A 177 -0.84 21.85 25.35
CA ALA A 177 -0.63 21.38 26.70
C ALA A 177 -1.69 22.07 27.58
N LYS A 178 -2.60 21.29 28.18
CA LYS A 178 -3.40 21.80 29.29
C LYS A 178 -2.45 22.02 30.46
N MET A 179 -2.31 23.29 30.88
CA MET A 179 -1.77 23.67 32.19
C MET A 179 -2.67 23.16 33.31
#